data_AF-A0A519STH7-F1
#
_entry.id   AF-A0A519STH7-F1
#
_cell.length_a   1.000
_cell.length_b   1.000
_cell.length_c   1.000
_cell.angle_alpha   90.00
_cell.angle_beta   90.00
_cell.angle_gamma   90.00
#
_symmetry.space_group_name_H-M   'P 1'
#
loop_
_entity.id
_entity.type
_entity.pdbx_description
1 polymer ?
#
loop_
_entity_poly.entity_id
_entity_poly.type
_entity_poly.pdbx_seq_one_letter_code
_entity_poly.pdbx_strand_id
1 'polypeptide(L)'
;MPALPPDLRRALFALPEKEKDQLLARLVAQDAVLTEQLAYRLLEGPDALENRREALRRQVDDPVRGFHQTPNDLLVILRQLQQRLAYHARITGDDWGELELSLRLLANVFQHQAGGVARLHGPT
;
A
#
# COMPACT_ATOMS: atom_id res chain seq x y z
N MET A 1 -14.25 15.23 2.74
CA MET A 1 -15.06 14.40 3.65
C MET A 1 -16.28 15.20 4.06
N PRO A 2 -17.51 14.62 4.03
CA PRO A 2 -18.69 15.33 4.51
C PRO A 2 -18.49 15.70 5.98
N ALA A 3 -18.62 16.98 6.30
CA ALA A 3 -18.50 17.46 7.67
C ALA A 3 -19.73 16.99 8.46
N LEU A 4 -19.50 16.30 9.57
CA LEU A 4 -20.55 15.97 10.53
C LEU A 4 -21.17 17.28 11.05
N PRO A 5 -22.51 17.41 11.07
CA PRO A 5 -23.19 18.54 11.69
C PRO A 5 -22.68 18.74 13.13
N PRO A 6 -22.44 19.99 13.55
CA PRO A 6 -21.85 20.28 14.86
C PRO A 6 -22.71 19.73 16.03
N ASP A 7 -24.03 19.70 15.86
CA ASP A 7 -24.96 19.17 16.85
C ASP A 7 -24.90 17.63 16.95
N LEU A 8 -24.75 16.95 15.81
CA LEU A 8 -24.57 15.51 15.77
C LEU A 8 -23.24 15.09 16.40
N ARG A 9 -22.16 15.87 16.18
CA ARG A 9 -20.87 15.65 16.82
C ARG A 9 -20.97 15.79 18.35
N ARG A 10 -21.68 16.79 18.85
CA ARG A 10 -21.90 16.98 20.30
C ARG A 10 -22.72 15.86 20.91
N ALA A 11 -23.81 15.44 20.25
CA ALA A 11 -24.63 14.32 20.70
C ALA A 11 -23.83 13.00 20.73
N LEU A 12 -22.98 12.76 19.72
CA LEU A 12 -22.10 11.58 19.68
C LEU A 12 -21.11 11.52 20.85
N PHE A 13 -20.53 12.67 21.24
CA PHE A 13 -19.59 12.71 22.37
C PHE A 13 -20.28 12.63 23.74
N ALA A 14 -21.59 12.90 23.81
CA ALA A 14 -22.38 12.80 25.03
C ALA A 14 -22.96 11.38 25.28
N LEU A 15 -22.77 10.44 24.33
CA LEU A 15 -23.24 9.06 24.48
C LEU A 15 -22.51 8.33 25.62
N PRO A 16 -23.18 7.35 26.27
CA PRO A 16 -22.53 6.45 27.23
C PRO A 16 -21.35 5.71 26.59
N GLU A 17 -20.29 5.43 27.36
CA GLU A 17 -19.08 4.76 26.86
C GLU A 17 -19.39 3.47 26.10
N LYS A 18 -20.32 2.65 26.62
CA LYS A 18 -20.73 1.39 26.01
C LYS A 18 -21.32 1.55 24.60
N GLU A 19 -22.15 2.57 24.38
CA GLU A 19 -22.77 2.83 23.07
C GLU A 19 -21.76 3.46 22.10
N LYS A 20 -20.91 4.34 22.61
CA LYS A 20 -19.80 4.94 21.85
C LYS A 20 -18.84 3.87 21.33
N ASP A 21 -18.47 2.90 22.16
CA ASP A 21 -17.55 1.82 21.78
C ASP A 21 -18.16 0.86 20.76
N GLN A 22 -19.45 0.51 20.90
CA GLN A 22 -20.16 -0.28 19.90
C GLN A 22 -20.25 0.44 18.54
N LEU A 23 -20.52 1.75 18.57
CA LEU A 23 -20.62 2.56 17.37
C LEU A 23 -19.25 2.74 16.72
N LEU A 24 -18.19 2.92 17.51
CA LEU A 24 -16.81 2.97 17.04
C LEU A 24 -16.38 1.64 16.41
N ALA A 25 -16.65 0.50 17.04
CA ALA A 25 -16.36 -0.82 16.48
C ALA A 25 -17.09 -1.04 15.15
N ARG A 26 -18.36 -0.62 15.04
CA ARG A 26 -19.13 -0.70 13.78
C ARG A 26 -18.57 0.21 12.69
N LEU A 27 -18.18 1.44 13.03
CA LEU A 27 -17.63 2.40 12.07
C LEU A 27 -16.26 1.94 11.57
N VAL A 28 -15.41 1.47 12.48
CA VAL A 28 -14.10 0.90 12.11
C VAL A 28 -14.30 -0.31 11.20
N ALA A 29 -15.19 -1.23 11.55
CA ALA A 29 -15.48 -2.42 10.73
C ALA A 29 -16.06 -2.12 9.35
N GLN A 30 -16.63 -0.92 9.10
CA GLN A 30 -17.08 -0.52 7.77
C GLN A 30 -15.94 -0.05 6.86
N ASP A 31 -14.86 0.46 7.43
CA ASP A 31 -13.71 0.94 6.68
C ASP A 31 -12.55 -0.05 6.84
N ALA A 32 -12.37 -0.87 5.80
CA ALA A 32 -11.30 -1.87 5.76
C ALA A 32 -9.90 -1.23 5.88
N VAL A 33 -9.70 -0.04 5.31
CA VAL A 33 -8.41 0.67 5.39
C VAL A 33 -8.16 1.13 6.81
N LEU A 34 -9.18 1.71 7.47
CA LEU A 34 -9.08 2.14 8.85
C LEU A 34 -8.87 0.95 9.80
N THR A 35 -9.53 -0.18 9.53
CA THR A 35 -9.34 -1.42 10.29
C THR A 35 -7.90 -1.90 10.18
N GLU A 36 -7.34 -1.96 8.98
CA GLU A 36 -5.95 -2.39 8.78
C GLU A 36 -4.93 -1.40 9.36
N GLN A 37 -5.19 -0.09 9.26
CA GLN A 37 -4.37 0.95 9.91
C GLN A 37 -4.37 0.81 11.43
N LEU A 38 -5.54 0.59 12.03
CA LEU A 38 -5.66 0.39 13.47
C LEU A 38 -5.05 -0.94 13.90
N ALA A 39 -5.24 -2.02 13.13
CA ALA A 39 -4.60 -3.29 13.38
C ALA A 39 -3.07 -3.15 13.36
N TYR A 40 -2.53 -2.49 12.34
CA TYR A 40 -1.10 -2.19 12.26
C TYR A 40 -0.62 -1.37 13.46
N ARG A 41 -1.33 -0.30 13.83
CA ARG A 41 -0.90 0.60 14.90
C ARG A 41 -1.04 0.03 16.31
N LEU A 42 -2.07 -0.78 16.56
CA LEU A 42 -2.45 -1.25 17.89
C LEU A 42 -2.03 -2.69 18.18
N LEU A 43 -1.87 -3.52 17.15
CA LEU A 43 -1.58 -4.95 17.29
C LEU A 43 -0.19 -5.31 16.78
N GLU A 44 0.34 -4.57 15.80
CA GLU A 44 1.64 -4.89 15.22
C GLU A 44 2.78 -4.17 15.97
N GLY A 45 3.80 -4.93 16.36
CA GLY A 45 4.93 -4.45 17.16
C GLY A 45 5.94 -3.60 16.36
N PRO A 46 7.02 -3.14 17.00
CA PRO A 46 7.99 -2.22 16.38
C PRO A 46 8.65 -2.77 15.11
N ASP A 47 8.78 -4.10 14.99
CA ASP A 47 9.43 -4.77 13.85
C ASP A 47 8.49 -5.06 12.67
N ALA A 48 7.19 -4.80 12.83
CA ALA A 48 6.19 -5.17 11.83
C ALA A 48 6.35 -4.40 10.52
N LEU A 49 6.80 -3.16 10.60
CA LEU A 49 7.10 -2.35 9.42
C LEU A 49 8.15 -3.03 8.56
N GLU A 50 9.27 -3.42 9.16
CA GLU A 50 10.40 -4.01 8.46
C GLU A 50 10.02 -5.38 7.89
N ASN A 51 9.29 -6.20 8.66
CA ASN A 51 8.79 -7.50 8.19
C ASN A 51 7.88 -7.37 6.95
N ARG A 52 6.95 -6.40 6.96
CA ARG A 52 6.08 -6.13 5.80
C ARG A 52 6.89 -5.60 4.62
N ARG A 53 7.85 -4.71 4.86
CA ARG A 53 8.74 -4.17 3.84
C ARG A 53 9.59 -5.27 3.22
N GLU A 54 10.14 -6.19 4.00
CA GLU A 54 10.87 -7.36 3.48
C GLU A 54 9.97 -8.26 2.63
N ALA A 55 8.73 -8.50 3.05
CA ALA A 55 7.78 -9.30 2.27
C ALA A 55 7.46 -8.64 0.92
N LEU A 56 7.29 -7.32 0.88
CA LEU A 56 7.11 -6.56 -0.36
C LEU A 56 8.38 -6.56 -1.21
N ARG A 57 9.55 -6.41 -0.59
CA ARG A 57 10.84 -6.48 -1.28
C ARG A 57 11.02 -7.82 -1.98
N ARG A 58 10.69 -8.93 -1.32
CA ARG A 58 10.69 -10.27 -1.93
C ARG A 58 9.73 -10.36 -3.12
N GLN A 59 8.56 -9.73 -3.08
CA GLN A 59 7.62 -9.71 -4.21
C GLN A 59 8.10 -8.85 -5.37
N VAL A 60 8.80 -7.75 -5.10
CA VAL A 60 9.41 -6.87 -6.12
C VAL A 60 10.64 -7.50 -6.75
N ASP A 61 11.40 -8.26 -5.96
CA ASP A 61 12.61 -8.95 -6.41
C ASP A 61 12.34 -10.32 -7.04
N ASP A 62 11.15 -10.90 -6.87
CA ASP A 62 10.81 -12.22 -7.40
C ASP A 62 10.80 -12.19 -8.95
N PRO A 63 11.83 -12.75 -9.61
CA PRO A 63 11.93 -12.77 -11.06
C PRO A 63 11.05 -13.88 -11.66
N VAL A 64 10.54 -14.81 -10.84
CA VAL A 64 9.90 -16.08 -11.26
C VAL A 64 8.48 -15.84 -11.79
N ARG A 65 7.87 -14.68 -11.52
CA ARG A 65 6.65 -14.24 -12.23
C ARG A 65 6.90 -13.74 -13.65
N GLY A 66 8.13 -13.89 -14.14
CA GLY A 66 8.51 -13.86 -15.55
C GLY A 66 7.83 -12.75 -16.30
N PHE A 67 8.46 -11.57 -16.33
CA PHE A 67 8.14 -10.45 -17.24
C PHE A 67 7.54 -11.02 -18.52
N HIS A 68 6.20 -11.04 -18.56
CA HIS A 68 5.50 -11.93 -19.47
C HIS A 68 5.86 -11.57 -20.91
N GLN A 69 5.68 -12.53 -21.81
CA GLN A 69 6.10 -12.46 -23.22
C GLN A 69 5.60 -11.21 -23.96
N THR A 70 4.65 -10.46 -23.39
CA THR A 70 4.12 -9.21 -23.95
C THR A 70 4.30 -8.01 -23.00
N PRO A 71 4.55 -6.80 -23.55
CA PRO A 71 4.62 -5.56 -22.76
C PRO A 71 3.34 -5.24 -21.97
N ASN A 72 2.19 -5.72 -22.44
CA ASN A 72 0.90 -5.40 -21.83
C ASN A 72 0.71 -6.12 -20.49
N ASP A 73 1.12 -7.38 -20.42
CA ASP A 73 1.08 -8.19 -19.20
C ASP A 73 2.03 -7.62 -18.14
N LEU A 74 3.20 -7.13 -18.57
CA LEU A 74 4.11 -6.42 -17.69
C LEU A 74 3.45 -5.16 -17.08
N LEU A 75 2.79 -4.34 -17.89
CA LEU A 75 2.10 -3.14 -17.41
C LEU A 75 1.01 -3.49 -16.39
N VAL A 76 0.29 -4.59 -16.57
CA VAL A 76 -0.72 -5.08 -15.61
C VAL A 76 -0.06 -5.45 -14.29
N ILE A 77 1.04 -6.22 -14.32
CA ILE A 77 1.78 -6.61 -13.10
C ILE A 77 2.35 -5.39 -12.39
N LEU A 78 2.98 -4.48 -13.12
CA LEU A 78 3.52 -3.23 -12.59
C LEU A 78 2.44 -2.44 -11.86
N ARG A 79 1.27 -2.28 -12.50
CA ARG A 79 0.14 -1.56 -11.89
C ARG A 79 -0.34 -2.26 -10.63
N GLN A 80 -0.47 -3.59 -10.63
CA GLN A 80 -0.87 -4.35 -9.45
C GLN A 80 0.12 -4.21 -8.30
N LEU A 81 1.42 -4.30 -8.57
CA LEU A 81 2.47 -4.12 -7.56
C LEU A 81 2.47 -2.69 -7.02
N GLN A 82 2.35 -1.67 -7.90
CA GLN A 82 2.29 -0.27 -7.47
C GLN A 82 1.07 0.00 -6.58
N GLN A 83 -0.10 -0.56 -6.90
CA GLN A 83 -1.28 -0.44 -6.04
C GLN A 83 -1.06 -1.06 -4.66
N ARG A 84 -0.33 -2.18 -4.57
CA ARG A 84 -0.01 -2.84 -3.30
C ARG A 84 1.00 -2.05 -2.48
N LEU A 85 2.02 -1.46 -3.12
CA LEU A 85 2.97 -0.57 -2.46
C LEU A 85 2.27 0.68 -1.89
N ALA A 86 1.45 1.34 -2.71
CA ALA A 86 0.68 2.51 -2.28
C ALA A 86 -0.31 2.18 -1.15
N TYR A 87 -0.94 1.00 -1.21
CA TYR A 87 -1.80 0.51 -0.13
C TYR A 87 -1.02 0.29 1.17
N HIS A 88 0.18 -0.29 1.09
CA HIS A 88 1.06 -0.46 2.24
C HIS A 88 1.48 0.88 2.85
N ALA A 89 1.94 1.85 2.06
CA ALA A 89 2.26 3.20 2.54
C ALA A 89 1.06 3.85 3.21
N ARG A 90 -0.13 3.72 2.63
CA ARG A 90 -1.37 4.25 3.21
C ARG A 90 -1.70 3.63 4.58
N ILE A 91 -1.35 2.36 4.82
CA ILE A 91 -1.61 1.68 6.09
C ILE A 91 -0.53 1.98 7.12
N THR A 92 0.73 1.98 6.69
CA THR A 92 1.89 2.02 7.59
C THR A 92 2.47 3.41 7.80
N GLY A 93 2.12 4.37 6.93
CA GLY A 93 2.72 5.71 6.87
C GLY A 93 4.13 5.70 6.27
N ASP A 94 4.57 4.59 5.65
CA ASP A 94 5.91 4.41 5.11
C ASP A 94 6.04 4.89 3.66
N ASP A 95 5.94 6.21 3.47
CA ASP A 95 6.08 6.84 2.15
C ASP A 95 7.48 6.61 1.55
N TRP A 96 8.51 6.58 2.40
CA TRP A 96 9.89 6.37 1.95
C TRP A 96 10.14 4.95 1.44
N GLY A 97 9.65 3.94 2.17
CA GLY A 97 9.75 2.54 1.72
C GLY A 97 8.94 2.27 0.45
N GLU A 98 7.79 2.94 0.27
CA GLU A 98 7.05 2.85 -0.99
C GLU A 98 7.82 3.45 -2.17
N LEU A 99 8.44 4.61 -1.98
CA LEU A 99 9.29 5.22 -3.01
C LEU A 99 10.48 4.31 -3.36
N GLU A 100 11.18 3.80 -2.35
CA GLU A 100 12.33 2.91 -2.53
C GLU A 100 11.95 1.64 -3.30
N LEU A 101 10.87 0.98 -2.88
CA LEU A 101 10.37 -0.24 -3.53
C LEU A 101 9.86 0.03 -4.95
N SER A 102 9.26 1.20 -5.20
CA SER A 102 8.81 1.61 -6.54
C SER A 102 9.98 1.82 -7.50
N LEU A 103 11.04 2.51 -7.03
CA LEU A 103 12.26 2.70 -7.82
C LEU A 103 12.96 1.36 -8.09
N ARG A 104 13.01 0.48 -7.09
CA ARG A 104 13.55 -0.87 -7.23
C ARG A 104 12.76 -1.70 -8.24
N LEU A 105 11.43 -1.63 -8.20
CA LEU A 105 10.57 -2.29 -9.18
C LEU A 105 10.88 -1.82 -10.60
N LEU A 106 10.96 -0.50 -10.83
CA LEU A 106 11.31 0.07 -12.13
C LEU A 106 12.71 -0.34 -12.58
N ALA A 107 13.70 -0.31 -11.68
CA ALA A 107 15.06 -0.75 -11.98
C ALA A 107 15.09 -2.23 -12.39
N ASN A 108 14.39 -3.09 -11.66
CA ASN A 108 14.27 -4.51 -11.98
C ASN A 108 13.64 -4.70 -13.38
N VAL A 109 12.61 -3.93 -13.72
CA VAL A 109 11.97 -3.98 -15.04
C VAL A 109 12.95 -3.59 -16.15
N PHE A 110 13.66 -2.47 -16.00
CA PHE A 110 14.59 -2.00 -17.02
C PHE A 110 15.78 -2.95 -17.22
N GLN A 111 16.29 -3.56 -16.14
CA GLN A 111 17.36 -4.55 -16.22
C GLN A 111 16.91 -5.80 -17.01
N HIS A 112 15.69 -6.29 -16.78
CA HIS A 112 15.17 -7.46 -17.47
C HIS A 112 14.70 -7.16 -18.91
N GLN A 113 14.51 -5.88 -19.27
CA GLN A 113 14.17 -5.42 -20.62
C GLN A 113 15.32 -4.70 -21.35
N ALA A 114 16.57 -5.04 -21.03
CA ALA A 114 17.76 -4.38 -21.58
C ALA A 114 17.73 -4.21 -23.12
N GLY A 115 17.20 -5.19 -23.86
CA GLY A 115 17.09 -5.12 -25.33
C GLY A 115 16.06 -4.13 -25.87
N GLY A 116 15.03 -3.78 -25.09
CA GLY A 116 14.07 -2.71 -25.41
C GLY A 116 14.60 -1.33 -25.01
N VAL A 117 15.25 -1.26 -23.85
CA VAL A 117 15.88 -0.05 -23.32
C VAL A 117 17.05 0.42 -24.22
N ALA A 118 17.86 -0.51 -24.71
CA ALA A 118 18.95 -0.22 -25.66
C ALA A 118 18.48 0.42 -26.98
N ARG A 119 17.20 0.26 -27.37
CA ARG A 119 16.62 0.92 -28.56
C ARG A 119 16.14 2.34 -28.29
N LEU A 120 15.91 2.71 -27.03
CA LEU A 120 15.51 4.05 -26.61
C LEU A 120 16.71 4.99 -26.50
N HIS A 121 17.87 4.44 -26.16
CA HIS A 121 19.14 5.11 -26.31
C HIS A 121 19.52 5.00 -27.79
N GLY A 122 19.26 6.04 -28.59
CA GLY A 122 19.72 6.10 -29.99
C GLY A 122 21.23 5.78 -30.08
N PRO A 123 21.73 5.33 -31.24
CA PRO A 123 23.10 4.85 -31.38
C PRO A 123 24.07 5.92 -30.87
N THR A 124 24.76 5.62 -29.77
CA THR A 124 25.92 6.38 -29.28
C THR A 124 27.06 6.30 -30.27
#